data_AF-A0A0B1TD48-F1
#
_entry.id   AF-A0A0B1TD48-F1
#
_cell.length_a   1.000
_cell.length_b   1.000
_cell.length_c   1.000
_cell.angle_alpha   90.00
_cell.angle_beta   90.00
_cell.angle_gamma   90.00
#
_symmetry.space_group_name_H-M   'P 1'
#
loop_
_entity.id
_entity.type
_entity.pdbx_description
1 polymer ?
#
loop_
_entity_poly.entity_id
_entity_poly.type
_entity_poly.pdbx_seq_one_letter_code
_entity_poly.pdbx_strand_id
1 'polypeptide(L)'
;MKMCVPFTYAGCGGNGNNFGTSEECAARCGVGKCIILRYKTHNYNYNIGYDWRIKMCVPFTYAGCGGNGNNFGTSEECAARCGVGKCVILSE
;
A
#
# COMPACT_ATOMS: atom_id res chain seq x y z
N MET A 1 -3.73 7.02 6.25
CA MET A 1 -2.33 6.53 6.27
C MET A 1 -1.73 6.92 7.61
N LYS A 2 -1.11 5.99 8.34
CA LYS A 2 -0.51 6.31 9.66
C LYS A 2 1.01 6.34 9.52
N MET A 3 1.62 7.45 9.89
CA MET A 3 3.05 7.66 9.85
C MET A 3 3.47 8.41 11.11
N CYS A 4 4.60 8.00 11.67
CA CYS A 4 5.25 8.73 12.75
C CYS A 4 6.19 9.75 12.14
N VAL A 5 6.05 11.02 12.50
CA VAL A 5 6.91 12.11 12.03
C VAL A 5 7.44 12.89 13.23
N PRO A 6 8.73 13.28 13.23
CA PRO A 6 9.28 14.11 14.29
C PRO A 6 8.69 15.51 14.23
N PHE A 7 8.51 16.12 15.40
CA PHE A 7 8.10 17.52 15.55
C PHE A 7 8.73 18.13 16.80
N THR A 8 8.82 19.45 16.85
CA THR A 8 9.30 20.17 18.04
C THR A 8 8.15 20.35 19.03
N TYR A 9 8.31 19.83 20.23
CA TYR A 9 7.39 20.03 21.33
C TYR A 9 7.94 21.06 22.32
N ALA A 10 7.17 22.10 22.61
CA ALA A 10 7.57 23.21 23.47
C ALA A 10 7.70 22.84 24.97
N GLY A 11 7.32 21.63 25.37
CA GLY A 11 7.52 21.11 26.73
C GLY A 11 6.30 21.16 27.64
N CYS A 12 5.18 21.78 27.24
CA CYS A 12 3.93 21.76 28.01
C CYS A 12 2.67 21.65 27.13
N GLY A 13 1.57 21.13 27.72
CA GLY A 13 0.30 20.89 27.04
C GLY A 13 0.29 19.62 26.18
N GLY A 14 -0.39 19.69 25.03
CA GLY A 14 -0.43 18.61 24.04
C GLY A 14 -1.54 17.58 24.23
N ASN A 15 -1.39 16.44 23.55
CA ASN A 15 -2.30 15.30 23.59
C ASN A 15 -1.49 13.98 23.48
N GLY A 16 -2.17 12.84 23.51
CA GLY A 16 -1.53 11.51 23.46
C GLY A 16 -0.84 11.11 22.15
N ASN A 17 -0.65 12.02 21.20
CA ASN A 17 0.08 11.81 19.94
C ASN A 17 1.48 12.49 19.98
N ASN A 18 2.21 12.25 21.06
CA ASN A 18 3.57 12.72 21.28
C ASN A 18 4.36 11.58 21.95
N PHE A 19 5.43 11.11 21.31
CA PHE A 19 6.15 9.90 21.70
C PHE A 19 7.65 10.17 21.75
N GLY A 20 8.34 9.54 22.70
CA GLY A 20 9.79 9.75 22.89
C GLY A 20 10.63 9.12 21.78
N THR A 21 10.08 8.12 21.08
CA THR A 21 10.75 7.44 19.98
C THR A 21 9.80 7.08 18.84
N SER A 22 10.37 6.86 17.64
CA SER A 22 9.65 6.35 16.48
C SER A 22 9.00 4.98 16.74
N GLU A 23 9.65 4.13 17.53
CA GLU A 23 9.20 2.78 17.87
C GLU A 23 7.97 2.82 18.78
N GLU A 24 7.98 3.70 19.78
CA GLU A 24 6.83 3.89 20.68
C GLU A 24 5.61 4.41 19.90
N CYS A 25 5.82 5.43 19.06
CA CYS A 25 4.80 5.93 18.16
C CYS A 25 4.26 4.82 17.25
N ALA A 26 5.15 4.03 16.64
CA ALA A 26 4.77 2.96 15.74
C ALA A 26 3.96 1.87 16.45
N ALA A 27 4.37 1.47 17.65
CA ALA A 27 3.67 0.48 18.45
C ALA A 27 2.27 0.94 18.88
N ARG A 28 2.15 2.21 19.34
CA ARG A 28 0.88 2.80 19.82
C ARG A 28 -0.08 3.11 18.68
N CYS A 29 0.42 3.67 17.58
CA CYS A 29 -0.40 4.07 16.44
C CYS A 29 -0.67 2.92 15.45
N GLY A 30 0.10 1.82 15.52
CA GLY A 30 0.02 0.71 14.58
C GLY A 30 0.71 1.02 13.25
N VAL A 31 1.80 1.80 13.28
CA VAL A 31 2.67 1.99 12.11
C VAL A 31 3.56 0.75 11.99
N GLY A 32 3.67 0.17 10.78
CA GLY A 32 4.52 -0.99 10.55
C GLY A 32 4.01 -2.33 11.13
N LYS A 33 2.82 -2.41 11.74
CA LYS A 33 2.15 -3.69 12.04
C LYS A 33 1.58 -4.31 10.76
N CYS A 34 2.47 -4.72 9.89
CA CYS A 34 2.20 -5.37 8.61
C CYS A 34 2.69 -6.80 8.78
N ILE A 35 1.94 -7.59 9.56
CA ILE A 35 2.30 -8.99 9.77
C ILE A 35 1.92 -9.74 8.51
N ILE A 36 2.90 -9.95 7.63
CA ILE A 36 2.88 -11.12 6.76
C ILE A 36 3.39 -12.29 7.60
N LEU A 37 2.60 -13.38 7.66
CA LEU A 37 3.00 -14.76 7.33
C LEU A 37 2.15 -15.79 8.10
N ARG A 38 1.30 -16.57 7.42
CA ARG A 38 1.50 -18.02 7.10
C ARG A 38 0.21 -18.87 6.98
N TYR A 39 0.23 -19.70 5.93
CA TYR A 39 -0.55 -20.92 5.65
C TYR A 39 -2.05 -20.82 5.34
N LYS A 40 -2.37 -20.68 4.05
CA LYS A 40 -3.21 -21.68 3.37
C LYS A 40 -2.59 -21.99 2.00
N THR A 41 -1.99 -23.17 1.91
CA THR A 41 -1.85 -24.03 0.71
C THR A 41 -1.86 -23.32 -0.66
N HIS A 42 -0.69 -23.15 -1.29
CA HIS A 42 -0.44 -22.60 -2.65
C HIS A 42 -0.77 -21.09 -2.79
N ASN A 43 -0.02 -20.17 -3.40
CA ASN A 43 1.24 -20.08 -4.13
C ASN A 43 1.49 -18.56 -4.27
N TYR A 44 2.68 -18.03 -3.96
CA TYR A 44 3.09 -16.60 -4.00
C TYR A 44 1.97 -15.52 -3.95
N ASN A 45 1.72 -14.94 -2.78
CA ASN A 45 0.87 -13.74 -2.63
C ASN A 45 1.58 -12.50 -3.21
N TYR A 46 1.56 -12.34 -4.52
CA TYR A 46 1.82 -11.05 -5.17
C TYR A 46 0.49 -10.34 -5.43
N ASN A 47 0.53 -9.02 -5.43
CA ASN A 47 -0.58 -8.18 -5.85
C ASN A 47 -0.32 -7.73 -7.27
N ILE A 48 -1.36 -7.30 -7.98
CA ILE A 48 -1.22 -6.72 -9.32
C ILE A 48 -1.28 -5.20 -9.22
N GLY A 49 -0.36 -4.52 -9.87
CA GLY A 49 -0.34 -3.06 -9.98
C GLY A 49 -0.16 -2.63 -11.44
N TYR A 50 -0.79 -1.53 -11.84
CA TYR A 50 -0.63 -0.91 -13.14
C TYR A 50 0.70 -0.15 -13.23
N ASP A 51 1.56 -0.53 -14.18
CA ASP A 51 2.74 0.23 -14.56
C ASP A 51 2.41 1.13 -15.75
N TRP A 52 2.32 2.44 -15.48
CA TRP A 52 1.96 3.45 -16.46
C TRP A 52 3.01 3.65 -17.56
N ARG A 53 4.25 3.19 -17.37
CA ARG A 53 5.34 3.33 -18.35
C ARG A 53 5.18 2.36 -19.51
N ILE A 54 4.79 1.13 -19.18
CA ILE A 54 4.54 0.06 -20.15
C ILE A 54 3.05 -0.15 -20.43
N LYS A 55 2.17 0.60 -19.74
CA LYS A 55 0.71 0.54 -19.88
C LYS A 55 0.15 -0.86 -19.62
N MET A 56 0.75 -1.59 -18.67
CA MET A 56 0.39 -2.97 -18.35
C MET A 56 0.20 -3.18 -16.85
N CYS A 57 -0.64 -4.14 -16.48
CA CYS A 57 -0.77 -4.64 -15.12
C CYS A 57 0.31 -5.69 -14.86
N VAL A 58 1.13 -5.50 -13.83
CA VAL A 58 2.27 -6.35 -13.49
C VAL A 58 2.22 -6.81 -12.02
N PRO A 59 2.70 -8.03 -11.71
CA PRO A 59 2.79 -8.50 -10.34
C PRO A 59 3.84 -7.71 -9.56
N PHE A 60 3.53 -7.41 -8.30
CA PHE A 60 4.45 -6.80 -7.35
C PHE A 60 4.23 -7.38 -5.95
N THR A 61 5.26 -7.34 -5.11
CA THR A 61 5.13 -7.77 -3.71
C THR A 61 4.58 -6.62 -2.88
N TYR A 62 3.41 -6.82 -2.27
CA TYR A 62 2.85 -5.88 -1.31
C TYR A 62 3.09 -6.39 0.12
N ALA A 63 3.71 -5.57 0.96
CA ALA A 63 4.04 -5.92 2.34
C ALA A 63 2.81 -6.05 3.28
N GLY A 64 1.59 -5.87 2.78
CA GLY A 64 0.36 -6.09 3.53
C GLY A 64 -0.16 -4.88 4.32
N CYS A 65 0.39 -3.69 4.11
CA CYS A 65 -0.10 -2.45 4.72
C CYS A 65 0.30 -1.20 3.92
N GLY A 66 -0.51 -0.14 4.03
CA GLY A 66 -0.30 1.09 3.26
C GLY A 66 -0.73 0.95 1.80
N GLY A 67 0.13 1.38 0.87
CA GLY A 67 -0.17 1.40 -0.55
C GLY A 67 -1.12 2.53 -0.97
N ASN A 68 -1.39 2.60 -2.26
CA ASN A 68 -2.41 3.45 -2.86
C ASN A 68 -3.41 2.55 -3.61
N GLY A 69 -4.38 3.14 -4.32
CA GLY A 69 -5.38 2.38 -5.07
C GLY A 69 -4.82 1.53 -6.23
N ASN A 70 -3.52 1.56 -6.50
CA ASN A 70 -2.85 0.73 -7.50
C ASN A 70 -2.43 -0.62 -6.91
N ASN A 71 -3.40 -1.38 -6.39
CA ASN A 71 -3.16 -2.64 -5.71
C ASN A 71 -4.41 -3.53 -5.86
N PHE A 72 -4.30 -4.54 -6.71
CA PHE A 72 -5.41 -5.40 -7.14
C PHE A 72 -5.11 -6.86 -6.81
N GLY A 73 -6.16 -7.64 -6.57
CA GLY A 73 -6.04 -9.07 -6.30
C GLY A 73 -5.76 -9.89 -7.56
N THR A 74 -6.19 -9.41 -8.74
CA THR A 74 -6.01 -10.11 -10.02
C THR A 74 -5.68 -9.16 -11.18
N SER A 75 -5.22 -9.74 -12.30
CA SER A 75 -4.95 -9.01 -13.55
C SER A 75 -6.20 -8.38 -14.15
N GLU A 76 -7.34 -9.06 -14.05
CA GLU A 76 -8.62 -8.63 -14.61
C GLU A 76 -9.16 -7.41 -13.88
N GLU A 77 -9.06 -7.40 -12.55
CA GLU A 77 -9.45 -6.27 -11.72
C GLU A 77 -8.63 -5.02 -12.06
N CYS A 78 -7.30 -5.19 -12.19
CA CYS A 78 -6.40 -4.12 -12.60
C CYS A 78 -6.73 -3.63 -14.02
N ALA A 79 -6.93 -4.53 -14.98
CA ALA A 79 -7.24 -4.18 -16.36
C ALA A 79 -8.57 -3.43 -16.49
N ALA A 80 -9.60 -3.89 -15.78
CA ALA A 80 -10.90 -3.23 -15.75
C ALA A 80 -10.81 -1.81 -15.16
N ARG A 81 -10.01 -1.61 -14.11
CA ARG A 81 -9.88 -0.30 -13.45
C ARG A 81 -8.98 0.66 -14.21
N CYS A 82 -7.86 0.18 -14.75
CA CYS A 82 -6.82 1.01 -15.36
C CYS A 82 -6.89 1.07 -16.89
N GLY A 83 -7.84 0.36 -17.52
CA GLY A 83 -8.04 0.41 -18.97
C GLY A 83 -6.96 -0.34 -19.77
N VAL A 84 -6.38 -1.40 -19.20
CA VAL A 84 -5.37 -2.22 -19.88
C VAL A 84 -6.04 -3.11 -20.92
N GLY A 85 -5.52 -3.15 -22.13
CA GLY A 85 -6.06 -4.01 -23.17
C GLY A 85 -7.37 -3.52 -23.78
N LYS A 86 -7.77 -2.26 -23.55
CA LYS A 86 -8.67 -1.59 -24.49
C LYS A 86 -7.90 -1.36 -25.79
N CYS A 87 -7.90 -2.38 -26.64
CA CYS A 87 -7.66 -2.18 -28.05
C CYS A 87 -8.77 -1.23 -28.52
N VAL A 88 -8.47 0.06 -28.55
CA VAL A 88 -9.31 1.01 -29.26
C VAL A 88 -9.13 0.61 -30.72
N ILE A 89 -10.12 -0.06 -31.31
CA ILE A 89 -10.27 0.09 -32.75
C ILE A 89 -10.40 1.60 -32.91
N LEU A 90 -9.45 2.24 -33.58
CA LEU A 90 -9.61 3.62 -34.03
C LEU A 90 -10.79 3.57 -35.01
N SER A 91 -12.01 3.68 -34.49
CA SER A 91 -13.19 3.93 -35.30
C SER A 91 -13.19 5.42 -35.62
N GLU A 92 -13.13 5.70 -36.91
CA GLU A 92 -13.21 7.01 -37.57
C GLU A 92 -14.27 7.93 -36.97
#